data_AF-A0A2H0QI27-F1
#
_entry.id   AF-A0A2H0QI27-F1
#
_cell.length_a   1.000
_cell.length_b   1.000
_cell.length_c   1.000
_cell.angle_alpha   90.00
_cell.angle_beta   90.00
_cell.angle_gamma   90.00
#
_symmetry.space_group_name_H-M   'P 1'
#
loop_
_entity.id
_entity.type
_entity.pdbx_description
1 polymer ?
#
loop_
_entity_poly.entity_id
_entity_poly.type
_entity_poly.pdbx_seq_one_letter_code
_entity_poly.pdbx_strand_id
1 'polypeptide(L)'
;AKVLVILDPMAPIRHRNIAAQVDGLGAVLANAWENKNQYELQTFSEMLRLNLADFKATKDVYTEKFSDRWLLQKLNNFITKTEYGFGVERCLYDMNHGLPCQSEMLIKHFIIDINQLLYFLNDNASRLSSYEPVDRHIASFLASKMDVTTDLTANIQLRLPERSMMDQISKLTLLAFAQRKAEIPKLAGLASWITARMENIVNTISNKKLRKEFKSDLERVARMGDLTKLVEIIAKGEHFRRDYEGLREAKHNYNVINQKINYLRASKLRAKKNSTYHYNGLYIAKIISIFVLLITLTVTSI
;
A
#
# COMPACT_ATOMS: atom_id res chain seq x y z
N ALA A 1 -36.63 0.28 13.05
CA ALA A 1 -35.73 1.06 13.92
C ALA A 1 -36.15 2.53 14.00
N LYS A 2 -35.95 3.37 12.95
CA LYS A 2 -36.25 4.82 13.02
C LYS A 2 -37.70 5.17 13.40
N VAL A 3 -38.68 4.45 12.88
CA VAL A 3 -40.10 4.63 13.25
C VAL A 3 -40.31 4.42 14.76
N LEU A 4 -39.69 3.41 15.36
CA LEU A 4 -39.79 3.15 16.80
C LEU A 4 -39.17 4.28 17.63
N VAL A 5 -38.04 4.84 17.18
CA VAL A 5 -37.40 5.99 17.82
C VAL A 5 -38.27 7.25 17.76
N ILE A 6 -39.07 7.44 16.71
CA ILE A 6 -40.00 8.56 16.60
C ILE A 6 -41.20 8.38 17.53
N LEU A 7 -41.75 7.15 17.59
CA LEU A 7 -42.91 6.84 18.42
C LEU A 7 -42.59 6.85 19.91
N ASP A 8 -41.41 6.37 20.29
CA ASP A 8 -40.90 6.39 21.66
C ASP A 8 -39.44 6.87 21.66
N PRO A 9 -39.21 8.19 21.78
CA PRO A 9 -37.88 8.77 21.86
C PRO A 9 -37.11 8.40 23.12
N MET A 10 -37.70 7.73 24.11
CA MET A 10 -37.01 7.26 25.32
C MET A 10 -36.56 5.80 25.19
N ALA A 11 -37.24 4.99 24.38
CA ALA A 11 -36.86 3.62 24.12
C ALA A 11 -35.43 3.47 23.54
N PRO A 12 -34.74 2.36 23.85
CA PRO A 12 -33.44 2.07 23.24
C PRO A 12 -33.55 1.90 21.73
N ILE A 13 -32.44 2.11 21.03
CA ILE A 13 -32.32 1.77 19.61
C ILE A 13 -32.46 0.27 19.48
N ARG A 14 -33.47 -0.19 18.73
CA ARG A 14 -33.69 -1.61 18.42
C ARG A 14 -33.37 -1.90 16.95
N HIS A 15 -32.40 -2.79 16.73
CA HIS A 15 -32.06 -3.30 15.41
C HIS A 15 -31.65 -4.78 15.50
N ARG A 16 -32.43 -5.66 14.85
CA ARG A 16 -32.28 -7.12 14.96
C ARG A 16 -32.28 -7.57 16.43
N ASN A 17 -31.22 -8.24 16.88
CA ASN A 17 -31.03 -8.73 18.24
C ASN A 17 -30.40 -7.70 19.19
N ILE A 18 -29.98 -6.53 18.71
CA ILE A 18 -29.38 -5.50 19.56
C ILE A 18 -30.44 -4.48 19.99
N ALA A 19 -30.51 -4.25 21.30
CA ALA A 19 -31.27 -3.18 21.93
C ALA A 19 -30.35 -2.40 22.88
N ALA A 20 -30.04 -1.13 22.55
CA ALA A 20 -29.09 -0.33 23.32
C ALA A 20 -29.48 1.15 23.34
N GLN A 21 -29.22 1.82 24.45
CA GLN A 21 -29.17 3.29 24.48
C GLN A 21 -27.86 3.80 23.85
N VAL A 22 -27.81 5.08 23.51
CA VAL A 22 -26.68 5.69 22.80
C VAL A 22 -25.38 5.58 23.61
N ASP A 23 -25.45 5.86 24.91
CA ASP A 23 -24.38 5.71 25.89
C ASP A 23 -23.95 4.25 26.10
N GLY A 24 -24.88 3.30 25.98
CA GLY A 24 -24.61 1.87 26.08
C GLY A 24 -23.96 1.22 24.85
N LEU A 25 -23.86 1.91 23.71
CA LEU A 25 -23.34 1.33 22.46
C LEU A 25 -21.89 0.84 22.59
N GLY A 26 -21.05 1.57 23.31
CA GLY A 26 -19.64 1.18 23.54
C GLY A 26 -19.53 -0.16 24.26
N ALA A 27 -20.30 -0.35 25.33
CA ALA A 27 -20.33 -1.57 26.12
C ALA A 27 -20.88 -2.77 25.33
N VAL A 28 -21.94 -2.56 24.54
CA VAL A 28 -22.49 -3.61 23.66
C VAL A 28 -21.44 -4.06 22.64
N LEU A 29 -20.74 -3.12 22.00
CA LEU A 29 -19.68 -3.46 21.06
C LEU A 29 -18.52 -4.21 21.73
N ALA A 30 -18.08 -3.75 22.91
CA ALA A 30 -17.01 -4.42 23.66
C ALA A 30 -17.41 -5.85 24.06
N ASN A 31 -18.64 -6.06 24.52
CA ASN A 31 -19.16 -7.38 24.85
C ASN A 31 -19.25 -8.30 23.64
N ALA A 32 -19.74 -7.79 22.50
CA ALA A 32 -19.80 -8.55 21.24
C ALA A 32 -18.39 -8.94 20.77
N TRP A 33 -17.40 -8.05 20.97
CA TRP A 33 -16.00 -8.29 20.63
C TRP A 33 -15.38 -9.40 21.47
N GLU A 34 -15.49 -9.30 22.80
CA GLU A 34 -14.95 -10.27 23.76
C GLU A 34 -15.51 -11.68 23.51
N ASN A 35 -16.84 -11.76 23.30
CA ASN A 35 -17.50 -13.03 23.02
C ASN A 35 -17.32 -13.51 21.57
N LYS A 36 -16.54 -12.79 20.74
CA LYS A 36 -16.31 -13.08 19.32
C LYS A 36 -17.62 -13.29 18.53
N ASN A 37 -18.68 -12.58 18.91
CA ASN A 37 -20.00 -12.72 18.32
C ASN A 37 -20.09 -11.95 16.99
N GLN A 38 -19.71 -12.61 15.90
CA GLN A 38 -19.66 -12.00 14.56
C GLN A 38 -21.02 -11.45 14.10
N TYR A 39 -22.12 -12.09 14.50
CA TYR A 39 -23.46 -11.62 14.15
C TYR A 39 -23.78 -10.27 14.80
N GLU A 40 -23.42 -10.10 16.07
CA GLU A 40 -23.58 -8.83 16.78
C GLU A 40 -22.63 -7.75 16.26
N LEU A 41 -21.37 -8.08 15.98
CA LEU A 41 -20.42 -7.13 15.37
C LEU A 41 -20.90 -6.62 14.01
N GLN A 42 -21.45 -7.51 13.19
CA GLN A 42 -22.02 -7.15 11.89
C GLN A 42 -23.29 -6.29 12.07
N THR A 43 -24.18 -6.68 12.98
CA THR A 43 -25.39 -5.91 13.29
C THR A 43 -25.06 -4.52 13.82
N PHE A 44 -24.06 -4.40 14.68
CA PHE A 44 -23.56 -3.12 15.18
C PHE A 44 -23.00 -2.25 14.05
N SER A 45 -22.19 -2.83 13.16
CA SER A 45 -21.65 -2.13 11.99
C SER A 45 -22.75 -1.59 11.08
N GLU A 46 -23.82 -2.36 10.88
CA GLU A 46 -25.00 -1.92 10.14
C GLU A 46 -25.76 -0.79 10.86
N MET A 47 -25.93 -0.87 12.18
CA MET A 47 -26.56 0.19 12.97
C MET A 47 -25.85 1.54 12.81
N LEU A 48 -24.50 1.52 12.85
CA LEU A 48 -23.70 2.72 12.61
C LEU A 48 -23.86 3.23 11.18
N ARG A 49 -23.74 2.36 10.16
CA ARG A 49 -23.89 2.74 8.74
C ARG A 49 -25.26 3.35 8.43
N LEU A 50 -26.32 2.85 9.05
CA LEU A 50 -27.69 3.37 8.93
C LEU A 50 -27.93 4.69 9.69
N ASN A 51 -26.89 5.22 10.36
CA ASN A 51 -26.94 6.40 11.21
C ASN A 51 -28.02 6.30 12.29
N LEU A 52 -28.26 5.10 12.85
CA LEU A 52 -29.31 4.93 13.85
C LEU A 52 -28.97 5.65 15.17
N ALA A 53 -27.69 5.62 15.57
CA ALA A 53 -27.22 6.28 16.78
C ALA A 53 -27.32 7.81 16.70
N ASP A 54 -26.78 8.42 15.63
CA ASP A 54 -26.92 9.88 15.41
C ASP A 54 -28.39 10.28 15.27
N PHE A 55 -29.19 9.51 14.52
CA PHE A 55 -30.63 9.79 14.38
C PHE A 55 -31.34 9.79 15.73
N LYS A 56 -31.09 8.81 16.60
CA LYS A 56 -31.64 8.74 17.96
C LYS A 56 -31.19 9.94 18.79
N ALA A 57 -29.91 10.31 18.74
CA ALA A 57 -29.39 11.47 19.47
C ALA A 57 -30.07 12.79 19.06
N THR A 58 -30.53 12.94 17.81
CA THR A 58 -31.30 14.13 17.39
C THR A 58 -32.72 14.22 17.94
N LYS A 59 -33.25 13.13 18.49
CA LYS A 59 -34.64 13.01 18.97
C LYS A 59 -34.74 12.87 20.48
N ASP A 60 -33.62 12.65 21.14
CA ASP A 60 -33.56 12.50 22.57
C ASP A 60 -33.51 13.88 23.24
N VAL A 61 -34.49 14.13 24.09
CA VAL A 61 -34.70 15.40 24.80
C VAL A 61 -33.64 15.60 25.90
N TYR A 62 -33.00 14.52 26.36
CA TYR A 62 -31.97 14.55 27.40
C TYR A 62 -30.54 14.56 26.87
N THR A 63 -30.34 14.44 25.54
CA THR A 63 -29.00 14.57 24.94
C THR A 63 -28.60 16.05 24.88
N GLU A 64 -28.40 16.67 26.04
CA GLU A 64 -27.87 18.05 26.16
C GLU A 64 -26.40 18.14 25.72
N LYS A 65 -25.71 17.00 25.60
CA LYS A 65 -24.27 16.95 25.27
C LYS A 65 -24.05 16.91 23.75
N PHE A 66 -23.88 18.10 23.17
CA PHE A 66 -23.44 18.30 21.78
C PHE A 66 -22.16 17.50 21.43
N SER A 67 -21.29 17.23 22.42
CA SER A 67 -20.05 16.44 22.29
C SER A 67 -20.30 14.99 21.85
N ASP A 68 -21.38 14.38 22.36
CA ASP A 68 -21.63 12.96 22.19
C ASP A 68 -22.14 12.69 20.77
N ARG A 69 -22.86 13.65 20.20
CA ARG A 69 -23.33 13.58 18.81
C ARG A 69 -22.20 13.68 17.78
N TRP A 70 -21.22 14.56 17.99
CA TRP A 70 -20.06 14.68 17.09
C TRP A 70 -19.28 13.37 16.99
N LEU A 71 -19.11 12.66 18.11
CA LEU A 71 -18.53 11.33 18.13
C LEU A 71 -19.31 10.36 17.23
N LEU A 72 -20.64 10.30 17.36
CA LEU A 72 -21.47 9.41 16.54
C LEU A 72 -21.34 9.67 15.03
N GLN A 73 -21.22 10.93 14.62
CA GLN A 73 -20.97 11.30 13.23
C GLN A 73 -19.58 10.84 12.76
N LYS A 74 -18.55 11.01 13.60
CA LYS A 74 -17.20 10.47 13.33
C LYS A 74 -17.23 8.95 13.17
N LEU A 75 -17.95 8.24 14.04
CA LEU A 75 -18.05 6.77 13.98
C LEU A 75 -18.66 6.27 12.66
N ASN A 76 -19.68 6.95 12.10
CA ASN A 76 -20.23 6.60 10.79
C ASN A 76 -19.17 6.75 9.66
N ASN A 77 -18.37 7.81 9.71
CA ASN A 77 -17.28 8.01 8.75
C ASN A 77 -16.16 6.96 8.92
N PHE A 78 -15.93 6.46 10.13
CA PHE A 78 -14.87 5.48 10.39
C PHE A 78 -15.30 4.05 10.05
N ILE A 79 -16.56 3.67 10.27
CA ILE A 79 -17.05 2.30 10.02
C ILE A 79 -17.16 1.96 8.53
N THR A 80 -17.20 2.97 7.65
CA THR A 80 -17.28 2.80 6.19
C THR A 80 -15.89 2.65 5.55
N LYS A 81 -14.84 3.09 6.24
CA LYS A 81 -13.45 3.02 5.80
C LYS A 81 -12.86 1.63 6.06
N THR A 82 -12.05 1.15 5.11
CA THR A 82 -11.41 -0.17 5.17
C THR A 82 -9.89 -0.07 5.35
N GLU A 83 -9.35 1.13 5.42
CA GLU A 83 -7.96 1.45 5.65
C GLU A 83 -7.54 1.14 7.09
N TYR A 84 -6.25 0.92 7.33
CA TYR A 84 -5.72 0.73 8.67
C TYR A 84 -5.93 1.99 9.53
N GLY A 85 -6.42 1.81 10.76
CA GLY A 85 -6.77 2.93 11.65
C GLY A 85 -8.26 3.30 11.67
N PHE A 86 -9.05 2.63 10.83
CA PHE A 86 -10.50 2.79 10.71
C PHE A 86 -11.21 1.43 10.76
N GLY A 87 -12.54 1.43 10.64
CA GLY A 87 -13.38 0.24 10.74
C GLY A 87 -13.99 0.05 12.13
N VAL A 88 -14.45 -1.17 12.39
CA VAL A 88 -15.17 -1.51 13.63
C VAL A 88 -14.26 -1.48 14.85
N GLU A 89 -12.98 -1.86 14.68
CA GLU A 89 -11.97 -1.77 15.73
C GLU A 89 -11.73 -0.33 16.14
N ARG A 90 -11.80 0.62 15.20
CA ARG A 90 -11.68 2.04 15.52
C ARG A 90 -12.87 2.52 16.34
N CYS A 91 -14.07 2.12 15.95
CA CYS A 91 -15.27 2.42 16.73
C CYS A 91 -15.22 1.83 18.14
N LEU A 92 -14.67 0.61 18.30
CA LEU A 92 -14.47 -0.03 19.59
C LEU A 92 -13.64 0.85 20.54
N TYR A 93 -12.49 1.36 20.08
CA TYR A 93 -11.62 2.20 20.91
C TYR A 93 -12.16 3.61 21.14
N ASP A 94 -12.80 4.22 20.14
CA ASP A 94 -13.36 5.57 20.26
C ASP A 94 -14.56 5.62 21.21
N MET A 95 -15.34 4.54 21.34
CA MET A 95 -16.43 4.45 22.32
C MET A 95 -15.99 3.90 23.68
N ASN A 96 -14.81 3.27 23.76
CA ASN A 96 -14.30 2.66 24.99
C ASN A 96 -12.87 3.14 25.25
N HIS A 97 -12.70 4.41 25.64
CA HIS A 97 -11.38 5.04 25.79
C HIS A 97 -10.44 4.33 26.77
N GLY A 98 -10.99 3.64 27.78
CA GLY A 98 -10.22 2.87 28.77
C GLY A 98 -9.85 1.45 28.32
N LEU A 99 -10.31 1.00 27.16
CA LEU A 99 -10.06 -0.36 26.68
C LEU A 99 -8.58 -0.52 26.29
N PRO A 100 -7.87 -1.55 26.79
CA PRO A 100 -6.52 -1.85 26.33
C PRO A 100 -6.53 -2.34 24.89
N CYS A 101 -5.38 -2.28 24.21
CA CYS A 101 -5.26 -2.81 22.86
C CYS A 101 -5.63 -4.31 22.82
N GLN A 102 -6.43 -4.70 21.84
CA GLN A 102 -7.03 -6.03 21.72
C GLN A 102 -6.31 -6.89 20.67
N SER A 103 -5.15 -6.42 20.20
CA SER A 103 -4.30 -7.21 19.30
C SER A 103 -3.90 -8.51 19.99
N GLU A 104 -3.94 -9.62 19.25
CA GLU A 104 -3.61 -10.95 19.77
C GLU A 104 -2.18 -11.00 20.34
N MET A 105 -1.23 -10.28 19.73
CA MET A 105 0.15 -10.21 20.20
C MET A 105 0.29 -9.44 21.52
N LEU A 106 -0.71 -8.64 21.89
CA LEU A 106 -0.72 -7.77 23.06
C LEU A 106 -1.69 -8.25 24.14
N ILE A 107 -2.50 -9.29 23.92
CA ILE A 107 -3.62 -9.64 24.81
C ILE A 107 -3.20 -9.96 26.26
N LYS A 108 -1.95 -10.40 26.46
CA LYS A 108 -1.36 -10.66 27.79
C LYS A 108 -0.75 -9.42 28.44
N HIS A 109 -0.78 -8.29 27.75
CA HIS A 109 -0.19 -7.02 28.14
C HIS A 109 -1.29 -5.96 28.21
N PHE A 110 -1.43 -5.31 29.36
CA PHE A 110 -2.45 -4.29 29.56
C PHE A 110 -2.00 -2.93 28.98
N ILE A 111 -1.95 -2.84 27.65
CA ILE A 111 -1.46 -1.66 26.91
C ILE A 111 -2.60 -0.66 26.71
N ILE A 112 -2.53 0.49 27.39
CA ILE A 112 -3.61 1.50 27.38
C ILE A 112 -3.21 2.84 26.75
N ASP A 113 -1.92 3.07 26.49
CA ASP A 113 -1.41 4.29 25.87
C ASP A 113 -0.39 4.03 24.75
N ILE A 114 -0.08 5.08 24.00
CA ILE A 114 0.80 5.03 22.82
C ILE A 114 2.25 4.73 23.20
N ASN A 115 2.74 5.27 24.32
CA ASN A 115 4.13 5.07 24.73
C ASN A 115 4.37 3.60 25.09
N GLN A 116 3.49 3.02 25.90
CA GLN A 116 3.54 1.60 26.27
C GLN A 116 3.55 0.71 25.02
N LEU A 117 2.67 0.99 24.06
CA LEU A 117 2.60 0.25 22.81
C LEU A 117 3.91 0.33 22.01
N LEU A 118 4.43 1.54 21.79
CA LEU A 118 5.61 1.73 20.95
C LEU A 118 6.87 1.12 21.56
N TYR A 119 7.09 1.29 22.87
CA TYR A 119 8.20 0.64 23.57
C TYR A 119 8.04 -0.88 23.57
N PHE A 120 6.83 -1.40 23.82
CA PHE A 120 6.59 -2.83 23.78
C PHE A 120 6.94 -3.43 22.41
N LEU A 121 6.44 -2.84 21.32
CA LEU A 121 6.72 -3.32 19.96
C LEU A 121 8.21 -3.22 19.61
N ASN A 122 8.88 -2.15 20.06
CA ASN A 122 10.30 -1.96 19.83
C ASN A 122 11.15 -3.02 20.53
N ASP A 123 10.90 -3.23 21.82
CA ASP A 123 11.73 -4.09 22.67
C ASP A 123 11.51 -5.58 22.37
N ASN A 124 10.33 -5.92 21.83
CA ASN A 124 9.96 -7.28 21.48
C ASN A 124 10.03 -7.58 19.97
N ALA A 125 10.55 -6.66 19.16
CA ALA A 125 10.58 -6.77 17.70
C ALA A 125 11.21 -8.07 17.18
N SER A 126 12.30 -8.53 17.80
CA SER A 126 12.98 -9.76 17.41
C SER A 126 12.18 -11.02 17.77
N ARG A 127 11.46 -11.00 18.89
CA ARG A 127 10.65 -12.14 19.37
C ARG A 127 9.32 -12.25 18.61
N LEU A 128 8.78 -11.11 18.19
CA LEU A 128 7.50 -11.01 17.49
C LEU A 128 7.67 -10.94 15.97
N SER A 129 8.86 -11.19 15.44
CA SER A 129 9.17 -11.02 14.02
C SER A 129 8.23 -11.76 13.07
N SER A 130 7.59 -12.85 13.52
CA SER A 130 6.58 -13.60 12.77
C SER A 130 5.26 -12.84 12.58
N TYR A 131 4.89 -11.96 13.50
CA TYR A 131 3.70 -11.13 13.45
C TYR A 131 3.91 -9.87 12.59
N GLU A 132 2.81 -9.29 12.12
CA GLU A 132 2.85 -7.94 11.57
C GLU A 132 2.99 -6.93 12.71
N PRO A 133 3.91 -5.95 12.64
CA PRO A 133 4.11 -4.96 13.72
C PRO A 133 2.87 -4.09 13.96
N VAL A 134 2.00 -3.98 12.95
CA VAL A 134 0.73 -3.26 13.02
C VAL A 134 -0.34 -4.11 12.36
N ASP A 135 -1.22 -4.68 13.17
CA ASP A 135 -2.45 -5.30 12.74
C ASP A 135 -3.62 -4.29 12.75
N ARG A 136 -4.84 -4.78 12.50
CA ARG A 136 -6.06 -3.95 12.51
C ARG A 136 -6.33 -3.30 13.86
N HIS A 137 -6.07 -4.00 14.96
CA HIS A 137 -6.27 -3.50 16.32
C HIS A 137 -5.25 -2.44 16.69
N ILE A 138 -3.96 -2.72 16.49
CA ILE A 138 -2.88 -1.77 16.76
C ILE A 138 -3.13 -0.50 15.95
N ALA A 139 -3.48 -0.63 14.66
CA ALA A 139 -3.76 0.53 13.84
C ALA A 139 -4.94 1.36 14.37
N SER A 140 -6.06 0.72 14.65
CA SER A 140 -7.27 1.39 15.15
C SER A 140 -7.08 1.99 16.55
N PHE A 141 -6.31 1.32 17.41
CA PHE A 141 -5.95 1.81 18.74
C PHE A 141 -5.09 3.06 18.65
N LEU A 142 -4.02 3.02 17.86
CA LEU A 142 -3.16 4.18 17.61
C LEU A 142 -3.97 5.33 17.04
N ALA A 143 -4.76 5.08 16.01
CA ALA A 143 -5.54 6.11 15.35
C ALA A 143 -6.57 6.76 16.30
N SER A 144 -7.19 5.96 17.20
CA SER A 144 -8.09 6.43 18.27
C SER A 144 -7.37 7.32 19.28
N LYS A 145 -6.30 6.84 19.91
CA LYS A 145 -5.52 7.59 20.91
C LYS A 145 -4.91 8.87 20.35
N MET A 146 -4.69 8.90 19.04
CA MET A 146 -4.14 10.05 18.35
C MET A 146 -5.19 11.00 17.75
N ASP A 147 -6.48 10.67 17.82
CA ASP A 147 -7.60 11.36 17.15
C ASP A 147 -7.36 11.59 15.64
N VAL A 148 -6.84 10.57 14.96
CA VAL A 148 -6.64 10.61 13.50
C VAL A 148 -7.99 10.47 12.81
N THR A 149 -8.38 11.47 12.01
CA THR A 149 -9.68 11.51 11.31
C THR A 149 -9.57 11.25 9.80
N THR A 150 -8.40 11.47 9.22
CA THR A 150 -8.11 11.35 7.79
C THR A 150 -7.02 10.33 7.51
N ASP A 151 -6.90 9.92 6.25
CA ASP A 151 -5.78 9.09 5.81
C ASP A 151 -4.47 9.88 5.91
N LEU A 152 -3.50 9.36 6.66
CA LEU A 152 -2.20 9.98 6.86
C LEU A 152 -1.29 9.86 5.63
N THR A 153 -1.62 8.98 4.69
CA THR A 153 -0.83 8.76 3.46
C THR A 153 -1.23 9.65 2.29
N ALA A 154 -2.22 10.53 2.46
CA ALA A 154 -2.77 11.36 1.38
C ALA A 154 -1.73 12.21 0.62
N ASN A 155 -0.63 12.59 1.28
CA ASN A 155 0.45 13.38 0.65
C ASN A 155 1.52 12.52 -0.05
N ILE A 156 1.43 11.19 0.02
CA ILE A 156 2.39 10.26 -0.58
C ILE A 156 1.94 9.96 -2.01
N GLN A 157 2.60 10.57 -2.99
CA GLN A 157 2.29 10.41 -4.42
C GLN A 157 2.91 9.17 -5.05
N LEU A 158 2.98 8.07 -4.30
CA LEU A 158 3.55 6.82 -4.77
C LEU A 158 2.44 5.88 -5.24
N ARG A 159 2.59 5.30 -6.44
CA ARG A 159 1.68 4.27 -6.95
C ARG A 159 2.43 2.94 -6.97
N LEU A 160 2.02 2.02 -6.10
CA LEU A 160 2.58 0.68 -6.03
C LEU A 160 1.68 -0.33 -6.74
N PRO A 161 2.24 -1.43 -7.29
CA PRO A 161 1.47 -2.41 -8.06
C PRO A 161 0.38 -3.10 -7.25
N GLU A 162 0.62 -3.31 -5.95
CA GLU A 162 -0.30 -4.04 -5.06
C GLU A 162 -0.77 -3.16 -3.90
N ARG A 163 -2.04 -3.30 -3.52
CA ARG A 163 -2.63 -2.62 -2.36
C ARG A 163 -1.91 -2.98 -1.05
N SER A 164 -1.49 -4.23 -0.90
CA SER A 164 -0.73 -4.73 0.27
C SER A 164 0.53 -3.92 0.56
N MET A 165 1.19 -3.39 -0.49
CA MET A 165 2.37 -2.55 -0.35
C MET A 165 2.03 -1.15 0.16
N MET A 166 0.92 -0.56 -0.33
CA MET A 166 0.40 0.70 0.20
C MET A 166 -0.07 0.55 1.66
N ASP A 167 -0.60 -0.61 2.03
CA ASP A 167 -0.94 -0.91 3.42
C ASP A 167 0.30 -0.88 4.32
N GLN A 168 1.45 -1.40 3.87
CA GLN A 168 2.70 -1.32 4.64
C GLN A 168 3.18 0.13 4.83
N ILE A 169 3.06 0.98 3.80
CA ILE A 169 3.35 2.42 3.92
C ILE A 169 2.39 3.09 4.90
N SER A 170 1.11 2.71 4.88
CA SER A 170 0.09 3.23 5.80
C SER A 170 0.42 2.88 7.25
N LYS A 171 0.81 1.63 7.51
CA LYS A 171 1.25 1.16 8.83
C LYS A 171 2.48 1.93 9.32
N LEU A 172 3.51 2.09 8.48
CA LEU A 172 4.70 2.88 8.83
C LEU A 172 4.33 4.35 9.11
N THR A 173 3.47 4.95 8.29
CA THR A 173 3.06 6.35 8.45
C THR A 173 2.31 6.56 9.77
N LEU A 174 1.46 5.60 10.14
CA LEU A 174 0.76 5.61 11.42
C LEU A 174 1.74 5.49 12.59
N LEU A 175 2.72 4.59 12.53
CA LEU A 175 3.76 4.46 13.56
C LEU A 175 4.64 5.71 13.66
N ALA A 176 4.99 6.33 12.53
CA ALA A 176 5.78 7.56 12.51
C ALA A 176 5.00 8.73 13.16
N PHE A 177 3.71 8.84 12.85
CA PHE A 177 2.84 9.82 13.49
C PHE A 177 2.74 9.57 15.00
N ALA A 178 2.64 8.30 15.42
CA ALA A 178 2.63 7.90 16.81
C ALA A 178 3.93 8.20 17.54
N GLN A 179 5.09 7.89 16.94
CA GLN A 179 6.40 8.22 17.50
C GLN A 179 6.53 9.72 17.76
N ARG A 180 6.13 10.55 16.78
CA ARG A 180 6.18 12.00 16.91
C ARG A 180 5.23 12.51 18.00
N LYS A 181 3.99 12.01 18.04
CA LYS A 181 2.99 12.43 19.02
C LYS A 181 3.34 12.01 20.45
N ALA A 182 4.04 10.88 20.60
CA ALA A 182 4.55 10.39 21.87
C ALA A 182 5.91 11.01 22.26
N GLU A 183 6.52 11.83 21.40
CA GLU A 183 7.83 12.44 21.59
C GLU A 183 8.95 11.41 21.88
N ILE A 184 8.82 10.20 21.32
CA ILE A 184 9.82 9.13 21.50
C ILE A 184 10.95 9.31 20.50
N PRO A 185 12.20 9.49 20.96
CA PRO A 185 13.29 9.86 20.06
C PRO A 185 13.72 8.73 19.13
N LYS A 186 13.77 7.48 19.59
CA LYS A 186 14.32 6.36 18.81
C LYS A 186 13.60 5.05 19.11
N LEU A 187 13.22 4.34 18.05
CA LEU A 187 12.58 3.02 18.09
C LEU A 187 13.26 2.07 17.09
N ALA A 188 14.55 1.78 17.30
CA ALA A 188 15.37 1.04 16.33
C ALA A 188 14.89 -0.39 16.06
N GLY A 189 14.38 -1.09 17.09
CA GLY A 189 13.81 -2.43 16.94
C GLY A 189 12.56 -2.42 16.08
N LEU A 190 11.62 -1.53 16.39
CA LEU A 190 10.38 -1.37 15.61
C LEU A 190 10.66 -0.89 14.17
N ALA A 191 11.57 0.08 14.01
CA ALA A 191 11.96 0.60 12.71
C ALA A 191 12.60 -0.48 11.83
N SER A 192 13.44 -1.34 12.39
CA SER A 192 14.02 -2.48 11.67
C SER A 192 12.94 -3.50 11.29
N TRP A 193 12.00 -3.79 12.20
CA TRP A 193 10.93 -4.74 11.96
C TRP A 193 9.98 -4.30 10.84
N ILE A 194 9.49 -3.05 10.86
CA ILE A 194 8.64 -2.54 9.79
C ILE A 194 9.38 -2.43 8.46
N THR A 195 10.67 -2.07 8.47
CA THR A 195 11.50 -2.04 7.26
C THR A 195 11.66 -3.43 6.65
N ALA A 196 11.83 -4.47 7.47
CA ALA A 196 11.89 -5.85 6.99
C ALA A 196 10.59 -6.28 6.28
N ARG A 197 9.43 -5.79 6.73
CA ARG A 197 8.12 -6.03 6.08
C ARG A 197 7.97 -5.31 4.72
N MET A 198 8.86 -4.38 4.39
CA MET A 198 8.83 -3.60 3.14
C MET A 198 9.73 -4.17 2.03
N GLU A 199 10.25 -5.38 2.18
CA GLU A 199 11.13 -5.99 1.18
C GLU A 199 10.48 -6.11 -0.21
N ASN A 200 9.18 -6.38 -0.27
CA ASN A 200 8.42 -6.39 -1.53
C ASN A 200 8.42 -5.02 -2.22
N ILE A 201 8.30 -3.92 -1.47
CA ILE A 201 8.37 -2.55 -1.99
C ILE A 201 9.76 -2.29 -2.58
N VAL A 202 10.82 -2.64 -1.86
CA VAL A 202 12.20 -2.52 -2.34
C VAL A 202 12.37 -3.28 -3.67
N ASN A 203 11.82 -4.49 -3.76
CA ASN A 203 11.93 -5.34 -4.94
C ASN A 203 11.17 -4.84 -6.18
N THR A 204 10.29 -3.84 -6.04
CA THR A 204 9.65 -3.18 -7.20
C THR A 204 10.64 -2.38 -8.05
N ILE A 205 11.75 -1.90 -7.47
CA ILE A 205 12.79 -1.16 -8.19
C ILE A 205 13.51 -2.11 -9.15
N SER A 206 13.48 -1.83 -10.44
CA SER A 206 14.07 -2.68 -11.48
C SER A 206 15.60 -2.64 -11.49
N ASN A 207 16.18 -1.46 -11.31
CA ASN A 207 17.62 -1.26 -11.33
C ASN A 207 18.29 -1.84 -10.07
N LYS A 208 19.17 -2.83 -10.24
CA LYS A 208 19.86 -3.54 -9.14
C LYS A 208 20.67 -2.60 -8.24
N LYS A 209 21.36 -1.61 -8.82
CA LYS A 209 22.18 -0.65 -8.05
C LYS A 209 21.28 0.25 -7.22
N LEU A 210 20.24 0.81 -7.84
CA LEU A 210 19.29 1.71 -7.17
C LEU A 210 18.47 0.98 -6.10
N ARG A 211 18.10 -0.28 -6.33
CA ARG A 211 17.47 -1.15 -5.35
C ARG A 211 18.36 -1.35 -4.12
N LYS A 212 19.64 -1.62 -4.33
CA LYS A 212 20.63 -1.79 -3.24
C LYS A 212 20.83 -0.47 -2.47
N GLU A 213 20.92 0.65 -3.17
CA GLU A 213 20.99 1.99 -2.56
C GLU A 213 19.77 2.25 -1.68
N PHE A 214 18.56 2.07 -2.22
CA PHE A 214 17.31 2.28 -1.49
C PHE A 214 17.18 1.37 -0.26
N LYS A 215 17.51 0.08 -0.40
CA LYS A 215 17.54 -0.87 0.72
C LYS A 215 18.51 -0.41 1.82
N SER A 216 19.73 -0.01 1.43
CA SER A 216 20.74 0.46 2.36
C SER A 216 20.33 1.75 3.08
N ASP A 217 19.65 2.67 2.39
CA ASP A 217 19.14 3.90 3.00
C ASP A 217 18.03 3.62 4.03
N LEU A 218 17.08 2.74 3.70
CA LEU A 218 16.06 2.31 4.66
C LEU A 218 16.69 1.64 5.88
N GLU A 219 17.60 0.67 5.69
CA GLU A 219 18.27 -0.04 6.79
C GLU A 219 19.11 0.91 7.66
N ARG A 220 19.78 1.90 7.05
CA ARG A 220 20.56 2.90 7.78
C ARG A 220 19.69 3.76 8.68
N VAL A 221 18.56 4.23 8.18
CA VAL A 221 17.62 5.04 8.98
C VAL A 221 16.89 4.19 10.00
N ALA A 222 16.55 2.93 9.67
CA ALA A 222 15.94 1.99 10.59
C ALA A 222 16.81 1.76 11.83
N ARG A 223 18.13 1.61 11.67
CA ARG A 223 19.08 1.52 12.79
C ARG A 223 19.10 2.76 13.69
N MET A 224 18.77 3.93 13.16
CA MET A 224 18.64 5.16 13.96
C MET A 224 17.33 5.19 14.76
N GLY A 225 16.33 4.40 14.36
CA GLY A 225 15.03 4.34 15.01
C GLY A 225 14.10 5.51 14.71
N ASP A 226 14.32 6.21 13.59
CA ASP A 226 13.51 7.36 13.17
C ASP A 226 12.51 6.95 12.08
N LEU A 227 11.27 6.67 12.49
CA LEU A 227 10.20 6.25 11.59
C LEU A 227 9.73 7.40 10.69
N THR A 228 9.80 8.65 11.18
CA THR A 228 9.46 9.84 10.37
C THR A 228 10.40 9.94 9.19
N LYS A 229 11.69 9.72 9.43
CA LYS A 229 12.69 9.75 8.36
C LYS A 229 12.53 8.62 7.35
N LEU A 230 12.07 7.44 7.77
CA LEU A 230 11.70 6.36 6.85
C LEU A 230 10.56 6.78 5.93
N VAL A 231 9.50 7.39 6.48
CA VAL A 231 8.39 7.91 5.67
C VAL A 231 8.88 8.97 4.68
N GLU A 232 9.75 9.90 5.11
CA GLU A 232 10.31 10.93 4.22
C GLU A 232 11.06 10.33 3.02
N ILE A 233 11.86 9.28 3.23
CA ILE A 233 12.62 8.63 2.15
C ILE A 233 11.66 8.05 1.11
N ILE A 234 10.58 7.39 1.56
CA ILE A 234 9.57 6.79 0.68
C ILE A 234 8.76 7.88 -0.03
N ALA A 235 8.31 8.89 0.72
CA ALA A 235 7.45 9.97 0.22
C ALA A 235 8.15 10.85 -0.83
N LYS A 236 9.46 11.08 -0.70
CA LYS A 236 10.25 11.79 -1.72
C LYS A 236 10.21 11.11 -3.08
N GLY A 237 10.01 9.79 -3.13
CA GLY A 237 9.83 9.06 -4.38
C GLY A 237 11.05 9.04 -5.33
N GLU A 238 12.17 9.66 -4.96
CA GLU A 238 13.33 9.86 -5.84
C GLU A 238 13.89 8.55 -6.42
N HIS A 239 13.97 7.49 -5.61
CA HIS A 239 14.41 6.18 -6.09
C HIS A 239 13.44 5.58 -7.11
N PHE A 240 12.13 5.71 -6.91
CA PHE A 240 11.12 5.21 -7.84
C PHE A 240 11.11 6.01 -9.15
N ARG A 241 11.24 7.34 -9.06
CA ARG A 241 11.32 8.22 -10.23
C ARG A 241 12.54 7.92 -11.09
N ARG A 242 13.72 7.82 -10.46
CA ARG A 242 14.99 7.45 -11.14
C ARG A 242 14.92 6.06 -11.76
N ASP A 243 14.29 5.10 -11.09
CA ASP A 243 14.09 3.75 -11.65
C ASP A 243 13.21 3.77 -12.90
N TYR A 244 12.08 4.48 -12.83
CA TYR A 244 11.15 4.61 -13.94
C TYR A 244 11.79 5.27 -15.16
N GLU A 245 12.49 6.39 -14.96
CA GLU A 245 13.21 7.11 -16.02
C GLU A 245 14.30 6.22 -16.64
N GLY A 246 15.13 5.58 -15.81
CA GLY A 246 16.19 4.70 -16.28
C GLY A 246 15.67 3.47 -17.03
N LEU A 247 14.56 2.87 -16.58
CA LEU A 247 13.93 1.74 -17.27
C LEU A 247 13.35 2.17 -18.63
N ARG A 248 12.74 3.36 -18.70
CA ARG A 248 12.20 3.93 -19.93
C ARG A 248 13.32 4.17 -20.95
N GLU A 249 14.43 4.75 -20.52
CA GLU A 249 15.61 4.98 -21.36
C GLU A 249 16.22 3.65 -21.84
N ALA A 250 16.39 2.67 -20.94
CA ALA A 250 16.92 1.36 -21.29
C ALA A 250 16.07 0.64 -22.34
N LYS A 251 14.73 0.68 -22.22
CA LYS A 251 13.81 0.14 -23.22
C LYS A 251 13.94 0.83 -24.57
N HIS A 252 14.07 2.16 -24.57
CA HIS A 252 14.28 2.93 -25.79
C HIS A 252 15.58 2.54 -26.49
N ASN A 253 16.70 2.53 -25.75
CA ASN A 253 18.02 2.19 -26.27
C ASN A 253 18.06 0.75 -26.80
N TYR A 254 17.45 -0.20 -26.08
CA TYR A 254 17.32 -1.58 -26.55
C TYR A 254 16.61 -1.67 -27.89
N ASN A 255 15.49 -0.97 -28.06
CA ASN A 255 14.72 -0.97 -29.31
C ASN A 255 15.53 -0.38 -30.47
N VAL A 256 16.22 0.74 -30.25
CA VAL A 256 17.08 1.40 -31.26
C VAL A 256 18.22 0.47 -31.69
N ILE A 257 18.91 -0.15 -30.73
CA ILE A 257 20.00 -1.09 -31.01
C ILE A 257 19.47 -2.31 -31.77
N ASN A 258 18.32 -2.86 -31.37
CA ASN A 258 17.74 -4.03 -32.00
C ASN A 258 17.32 -3.74 -33.45
N GLN A 259 16.73 -2.56 -33.71
CA GLN A 259 16.44 -2.09 -35.07
C GLN A 259 17.72 -1.99 -35.92
N LYS A 260 18.80 -1.43 -35.35
CA LYS A 260 20.10 -1.33 -36.03
C LYS A 260 20.71 -2.70 -36.32
N ILE A 261 20.64 -3.65 -35.38
CA ILE A 261 21.07 -5.05 -35.59
C ILE A 261 20.29 -5.68 -36.75
N ASN A 262 18.97 -5.52 -36.78
CA ASN A 262 18.13 -6.07 -37.85
C ASN A 262 18.46 -5.44 -39.21
N TYR A 263 18.66 -4.13 -39.26
CA TYR A 263 19.11 -3.43 -40.47
C TYR A 263 20.47 -3.92 -40.97
N LEU A 264 21.46 -4.08 -40.06
CA LEU A 264 22.79 -4.59 -40.41
C LEU A 264 22.74 -6.05 -40.89
N ARG A 265 21.89 -6.90 -40.30
CA ARG A 265 21.66 -8.27 -40.79
C ARG A 265 21.05 -8.28 -42.19
N ALA A 266 20.03 -7.45 -42.42
CA ALA A 266 19.35 -7.36 -43.72
C ALA A 266 20.26 -6.78 -44.82
N SER A 267 21.10 -5.79 -44.51
CA SER A 267 22.07 -5.22 -45.45
C SER A 267 23.18 -6.22 -45.78
N LYS A 268 23.71 -6.96 -44.79
CA LYS A 268 24.70 -8.03 -45.03
C LYS A 268 24.14 -9.13 -45.95
N LEU A 269 22.88 -9.53 -45.75
CA LEU A 269 22.20 -10.48 -46.63
C LEU A 269 22.07 -9.94 -48.07
N ARG A 270 21.67 -8.66 -48.23
CA ARG A 270 21.61 -8.00 -49.54
C ARG A 270 22.98 -7.90 -50.23
N ALA A 271 24.03 -7.52 -49.50
CA ALA A 271 25.39 -7.44 -50.03
C ALA A 271 25.90 -8.81 -50.50
N LYS A 272 25.66 -9.87 -49.71
CA LYS A 272 25.99 -11.26 -50.10
C LYS A 272 25.25 -11.65 -51.38
N LYS A 273 23.94 -11.38 -51.46
CA LYS A 273 23.11 -11.66 -52.63
C LYS A 273 23.59 -10.92 -53.88
N ASN A 274 23.89 -9.62 -53.76
CA ASN A 274 24.40 -8.80 -54.86
C ASN A 274 25.78 -9.24 -55.34
N SER A 275 26.67 -9.65 -54.43
CA SER A 275 27.95 -10.24 -54.80
C SER A 275 27.75 -11.52 -55.63
N THR A 276 26.86 -12.41 -55.20
CA THR A 276 26.51 -13.62 -55.96
C THR A 276 25.96 -13.30 -57.35
N TYR A 277 25.10 -12.29 -57.48
CA TYR A 277 24.61 -11.84 -58.79
C TYR A 277 25.72 -11.28 -59.68
N HIS A 278 26.67 -10.53 -59.12
CA HIS A 278 27.78 -9.98 -59.88
C HIS A 278 28.70 -11.09 -60.42
N TYR A 279 29.02 -12.10 -59.60
CA TYR A 279 29.79 -13.26 -60.05
C TYR A 279 29.08 -14.05 -61.14
N ASN A 280 27.78 -14.34 -60.96
CA ASN A 280 27.01 -15.07 -61.97
C ASN A 280 26.84 -14.27 -63.28
N GLY A 281 26.66 -12.95 -63.19
CA GLY A 281 26.61 -12.06 -64.35
C GLY A 281 27.92 -12.01 -65.13
N LEU A 282 29.06 -11.94 -64.44
CA LEU A 282 30.40 -12.04 -65.05
C LEU A 282 30.63 -13.39 -65.75
N TYR A 283 30.15 -14.49 -65.17
CA TYR A 283 30.23 -15.81 -65.79
C TYR A 283 29.42 -15.88 -67.10
N ILE A 284 28.17 -15.39 -67.08
CA ILE A 284 27.32 -15.37 -68.27
C ILE A 284 27.92 -14.45 -69.35
N ALA A 285 28.42 -13.27 -68.98
CA ALA A 285 29.06 -12.35 -69.91
C ALA A 285 30.29 -12.98 -70.59
N LYS A 286 31.13 -13.70 -69.85
CA LYS A 286 32.27 -14.46 -70.42
C LYS A 286 31.80 -15.48 -71.46
N ILE A 287 30.76 -16.24 -71.17
CA ILE A 287 30.21 -17.25 -72.11
C ILE A 287 29.72 -16.56 -73.38
N ILE A 288 28.96 -15.47 -73.26
CA ILE A 288 28.45 -14.72 -74.41
C ILE A 288 29.61 -14.13 -75.24
N SER A 289 30.62 -13.54 -74.60
CA SER A 289 31.79 -12.99 -75.31
C SER A 289 32.57 -14.06 -76.08
N ILE A 290 32.74 -15.26 -75.53
CA ILE A 290 33.35 -16.39 -76.24
C ILE A 290 32.49 -16.78 -77.44
N PHE A 291 31.17 -16.83 -77.29
CA PHE A 291 30.25 -17.16 -78.38
C PHE A 291 30.31 -16.14 -79.52
N VAL A 292 30.33 -14.85 -79.20
CA VAL A 292 30.49 -13.76 -80.18
C VAL A 292 31.85 -13.82 -80.87
N LEU A 293 32.92 -14.12 -80.14
CA LEU A 293 34.25 -14.32 -80.71
C LEU A 293 34.27 -15.49 -81.71
N LEU A 294 33.66 -16.62 -81.35
CA LEU A 294 33.55 -17.78 -82.23
C LEU A 294 32.77 -17.45 -83.52
N ILE A 295 31.63 -16.75 -83.39
CA ILE A 295 30.83 -16.34 -84.56
C ILE A 295 31.63 -15.38 -85.45
N THR A 296 32.30 -14.38 -84.89
CA THR A 296 33.10 -13.41 -85.67
C THR A 296 34.28 -14.07 -86.38
N LEU A 297 34.94 -15.05 -85.76
CA LEU A 297 35.99 -15.86 -86.40
C LEU A 297 35.45 -16.72 -87.56
N THR A 298 34.24 -17.28 -87.42
CA THR A 298 33.62 -18.05 -88.51
C THR A 298 33.20 -17.19 -89.69
N VAL A 299 32.72 -15.96 -89.45
CA VAL A 299 32.30 -15.02 -90.51
C VAL A 299 33.48 -14.41 -91.27
N THR A 300 34.64 -14.26 -90.62
CA THR A 300 35.86 -13.72 -91.26
C THR A 300 36.68 -14.76 -92.01
N SER A 301 36.34 -16.05 -91.87
CA SER A 301 37.00 -17.17 -92.57
C SER A 301 36.25 -17.67 -93.82
N ILE A 302 35.23 -16.91 -94.26
CA ILE A 302 34.46 -17.10 -95.49
C ILE A 302 34.76 -15.93 -96.42
#